data_AF-A0A6C0E2I9-F1
#
_entry.id   AF-A0A6C0E2I9-F1
#
_cell.length_a   1.000
_cell.length_b   1.000
_cell.length_c   1.000
_cell.angle_alpha   90.00
_cell.angle_beta   90.00
_cell.angle_gamma   90.00
#
_symmetry.space_group_name_H-M   'P 1'
#
loop_
_entity.id
_entity.type
_entity.pdbx_description
1 polymer ?
#
loop_
_entity_poly.entity_id
_entity_poly.type
_entity_poly.pdbx_seq_one_letter_code
_entity_poly.pdbx_strand_id
1 'polypeptide(L)'
;MKYKIFKYTGNIETFIPKTSTIDVFAFGARGSYGNLGGGIPGKGGMVKATLKVQKNIPLYIKVGGISTEYAGCNIKKGGESTEIRLKKNDIHSRILVAGGGGSVGGYNGGSYGNNPKPKGGSGGGKKGGSSSGGGGGQNNGGIAEKYSSKCKGKNGKFKYGGVGDNICGCNGSGGEGWYGGASGTNEGGGGGGSSYVIPGSLDIKHIKGINDDNGILIIFY
;
A
#
# COMPACT_ATOMS: atom_id res chain seq x y z
N MET A 1 -20.34 23.50 3.73
CA MET A 1 -19.19 22.73 3.23
C MET A 1 -19.71 21.47 2.58
N LYS A 2 -19.47 21.25 1.28
CA LYS A 2 -19.92 20.03 0.58
C LYS A 2 -18.80 19.00 0.57
N TYR A 3 -19.14 17.73 0.41
CA TYR A 3 -18.16 16.67 0.27
C TYR A 3 -18.60 15.61 -0.74
N LYS A 4 -17.64 14.90 -1.32
CA LYS A 4 -17.86 13.72 -2.16
C LYS A 4 -16.99 12.57 -1.65
N ILE A 5 -17.60 11.40 -1.52
CA ILE A 5 -16.93 10.16 -1.12
C ILE A 5 -16.74 9.28 -2.35
N PHE A 6 -15.52 8.80 -2.53
CA PHE A 6 -15.14 7.79 -3.52
C PHE A 6 -14.82 6.50 -2.77
N LYS A 7 -15.48 5.42 -3.16
CA LYS A 7 -15.27 4.06 -2.63
C LYS A 7 -14.56 3.22 -3.67
N TYR A 8 -14.00 2.09 -3.24
CA TYR A 8 -13.38 1.15 -4.18
C TYR A 8 -14.41 0.60 -5.17
N THR A 9 -14.11 0.78 -6.47
CA THR A 9 -14.89 0.23 -7.59
C THR A 9 -14.03 -0.58 -8.56
N GLY A 10 -12.71 -0.62 -8.36
CA GLY A 10 -11.73 -1.12 -9.33
C GLY A 10 -11.47 -0.17 -10.51
N ASN A 11 -12.26 0.88 -10.69
CA ASN A 11 -12.17 1.81 -11.81
C ASN A 11 -11.62 3.19 -11.41
N ILE A 12 -11.12 3.94 -12.40
CA ILE A 12 -10.76 5.36 -12.22
C ILE A 12 -12.02 6.21 -12.40
N GLU A 13 -12.33 7.02 -11.40
CA GLU A 13 -13.43 7.98 -11.40
C GLU A 13 -12.94 9.41 -11.71
N THR A 14 -13.86 10.27 -12.14
CA THR A 14 -13.57 11.69 -12.43
C THR A 14 -14.21 12.59 -11.39
N PHE A 15 -13.45 13.60 -10.96
CA PHE A 15 -13.92 14.71 -10.14
C PHE A 15 -13.59 16.05 -10.81
N ILE A 16 -14.55 16.96 -10.90
CA ILE A 16 -14.34 18.29 -11.48
C ILE A 16 -14.51 19.33 -10.37
N PRO A 17 -13.43 19.88 -9.80
CA PRO A 17 -13.51 20.87 -8.74
C PRO A 17 -14.14 22.17 -9.24
N LYS A 18 -15.00 22.78 -8.41
CA LYS A 18 -15.58 24.11 -8.65
C LYS A 18 -14.85 25.22 -7.89
N THR A 19 -13.93 24.84 -7.01
CA THR A 19 -13.06 25.70 -6.21
C THR A 19 -11.61 25.53 -6.65
N SER A 20 -10.74 26.48 -6.26
CA SER A 20 -9.29 26.41 -6.49
C SER A 20 -8.54 25.65 -5.40
N THR A 21 -9.24 25.23 -4.35
CA THR A 21 -8.72 24.49 -3.22
C THR A 21 -9.69 23.40 -2.81
N ILE A 22 -9.17 22.23 -2.46
CA ILE A 22 -9.95 21.12 -1.93
C ILE A 22 -9.21 20.49 -0.75
N ASP A 23 -9.96 20.07 0.27
CA ASP A 23 -9.40 19.27 1.36
C ASP A 23 -9.63 17.79 1.06
N VAL A 24 -8.57 17.01 1.17
CA VAL A 24 -8.58 15.59 0.81
C VAL A 24 -8.23 14.76 2.04
N PHE A 25 -9.01 13.70 2.26
CA PHE A 25 -8.68 12.60 3.15
C PHE A 25 -8.69 11.31 2.34
N ALA A 26 -7.52 10.70 2.19
CA ALA A 26 -7.34 9.49 1.40
C ALA A 26 -6.76 8.37 2.26
N PHE A 27 -7.30 7.18 2.11
CA PHE A 27 -6.84 5.98 2.82
C PHE A 27 -6.48 4.92 1.77
N GLY A 28 -5.26 4.38 1.83
CA GLY A 28 -4.88 3.21 1.04
C GLY A 28 -5.54 1.94 1.58
N ALA A 29 -5.62 0.90 0.75
CA ALA A 29 -6.18 -0.38 1.18
C ALA A 29 -5.23 -1.15 2.10
N ARG A 30 -5.75 -2.03 2.94
CA ARG A 30 -4.90 -3.02 3.62
C ARG A 30 -4.37 -4.08 2.66
N GLY A 31 -3.32 -4.79 3.10
CA GLY A 31 -2.85 -5.99 2.44
C GLY A 31 -3.79 -7.18 2.61
N SER A 32 -3.51 -8.20 1.80
CA SER A 32 -4.28 -9.44 1.82
C SER A 32 -3.73 -10.46 2.82
N TYR A 33 -4.63 -11.31 3.32
CA TYR A 33 -4.26 -12.49 4.10
C TYR A 33 -3.54 -13.50 3.20
N GLY A 34 -2.59 -14.25 3.78
CA GLY A 34 -2.03 -15.43 3.14
C GLY A 34 -3.05 -16.57 3.07
N ASN A 35 -2.80 -17.55 2.19
CA ASN A 35 -3.73 -18.67 1.91
C ASN A 35 -4.08 -19.54 3.11
N LEU A 36 -3.26 -19.51 4.17
CA LEU A 36 -3.42 -20.37 5.35
C LEU A 36 -3.98 -19.63 6.58
N GLY A 37 -4.48 -18.40 6.44
CA GLY A 37 -5.28 -17.71 7.47
C GLY A 37 -4.55 -17.30 8.77
N GLY A 38 -3.29 -17.69 8.97
CA GLY A 38 -2.56 -17.47 10.23
C GLY A 38 -1.96 -16.07 10.42
N GLY A 39 -1.89 -15.24 9.38
CA GLY A 39 -1.13 -13.98 9.36
C GLY A 39 -1.94 -12.69 9.54
N ILE A 40 -1.31 -11.59 9.97
CA ILE A 40 -1.97 -10.27 10.08
C ILE A 40 -1.47 -9.33 8.96
N PRO A 41 -2.32 -8.94 7.99
CA PRO A 41 -1.89 -8.05 6.92
C PRO A 41 -1.56 -6.65 7.44
N GLY A 42 -0.77 -5.94 6.65
CA GLY A 42 -0.49 -4.53 6.89
C GLY A 42 -1.73 -3.69 6.61
N LYS A 43 -2.06 -2.80 7.54
CA LYS A 43 -3.10 -1.77 7.33
C LYS A 43 -2.63 -0.69 6.35
N GLY A 44 -3.54 -0.15 5.53
CA GLY A 44 -3.27 0.97 4.66
C GLY A 44 -2.95 2.27 5.41
N GLY A 45 -2.23 3.17 4.74
CA GLY A 45 -1.93 4.51 5.26
C GLY A 45 -3.03 5.51 4.98
N MET A 46 -2.98 6.65 5.65
CA MET A 46 -3.83 7.81 5.45
C MET A 46 -3.00 9.02 5.03
N VAL A 47 -3.53 9.81 4.11
CA VAL A 47 -3.04 11.14 3.78
C VAL A 47 -4.16 12.14 3.93
N LYS A 48 -3.90 13.21 4.68
CA LYS A 48 -4.71 14.43 4.69
C LYS A 48 -3.89 15.55 4.03
N ALA A 49 -4.49 16.34 3.16
CA ALA A 49 -3.87 17.55 2.62
C ALA A 49 -4.92 18.51 2.04
N THR A 50 -4.58 19.79 2.00
CA THR A 50 -5.28 20.81 1.22
C THR A 50 -4.54 21.01 -0.10
N LEU A 51 -5.20 20.65 -1.21
CA LEU A 51 -4.62 20.71 -2.55
C LEU A 51 -5.05 22.00 -3.25
N LYS A 52 -4.09 22.69 -3.89
CA LYS A 52 -4.37 23.72 -4.88
C LYS A 52 -4.69 23.05 -6.21
N VAL A 53 -5.86 23.34 -6.77
CA VAL A 53 -6.38 22.70 -7.99
C VAL A 53 -6.89 23.74 -8.97
N GLN A 54 -6.91 23.41 -10.25
CA GLN A 54 -7.50 24.27 -11.27
C GLN A 54 -9.01 24.04 -11.33
N LYS A 55 -9.80 25.12 -11.23
CA LYS A 55 -11.26 25.06 -11.35
C LYS A 55 -11.65 24.50 -12.71
N ASN A 56 -12.68 23.65 -12.73
CA ASN A 56 -13.25 23.02 -13.93
C ASN A 56 -12.29 22.10 -14.72
N ILE A 57 -11.10 21.80 -14.18
CA ILE A 57 -10.18 20.82 -14.78
C ILE A 57 -10.33 19.48 -14.06
N PRO A 58 -10.54 18.37 -14.79
CA PRO A 58 -10.80 17.08 -14.17
C PRO A 58 -9.59 16.56 -13.39
N LEU A 59 -9.87 16.00 -12.22
CA LEU A 59 -9.00 15.14 -11.45
C LEU A 59 -9.46 13.69 -11.59
N TYR A 60 -8.51 12.78 -11.65
CA TYR A 60 -8.77 11.36 -11.81
C TYR A 60 -8.46 10.62 -10.51
N ILE A 61 -9.45 9.91 -9.98
CA ILE A 61 -9.42 9.29 -8.67
C ILE A 61 -9.33 7.78 -8.85
N LYS A 62 -8.26 7.16 -8.33
CA LYS A 62 -8.21 5.70 -8.14
C LYS A 62 -8.30 5.44 -6.64
N VAL A 63 -9.31 4.71 -6.21
CA VAL A 63 -9.39 4.20 -4.84
C VAL A 63 -8.76 2.82 -4.82
N GLY A 64 -7.88 2.56 -3.84
CA GLY A 64 -7.19 1.28 -3.74
C GLY A 64 -8.11 0.15 -3.24
N GLY A 65 -7.98 -1.04 -3.80
CA GLY A 65 -8.62 -2.26 -3.30
C GLY A 65 -7.70 -3.18 -2.50
N ILE A 66 -8.31 -4.04 -1.70
CA ILE A 66 -7.66 -5.24 -1.18
C ILE A 66 -7.48 -6.20 -2.35
N SER A 67 -6.25 -6.58 -2.67
CA SER A 67 -6.01 -7.40 -3.86
C SER A 67 -6.52 -8.83 -3.67
N THR A 68 -7.35 -9.28 -4.61
CA THR A 68 -7.72 -10.69 -4.76
C THR A 68 -6.74 -11.47 -5.64
N GLU A 69 -5.84 -10.77 -6.32
CA GLU A 69 -4.87 -11.35 -7.24
C GLU A 69 -3.73 -12.02 -6.49
N TYR A 70 -3.29 -13.15 -7.04
CA TYR A 70 -2.12 -13.85 -6.57
C TYR A 70 -0.83 -13.24 -7.12
N ALA A 71 0.17 -13.23 -6.27
CA ALA A 71 1.59 -13.10 -6.56
C ALA A 71 2.23 -14.51 -6.53
N GLY A 72 3.56 -14.59 -6.54
CA GLY A 72 4.29 -15.86 -6.44
C GLY A 72 3.79 -16.75 -5.28
N CYS A 73 3.93 -18.07 -5.46
CA CYS A 73 3.49 -19.08 -4.47
C CYS A 73 2.01 -18.99 -4.05
N ASN A 74 1.12 -18.56 -4.94
CA ASN A 74 -0.30 -18.34 -4.65
C ASN A 74 -0.54 -17.36 -3.48
N ILE A 75 0.39 -16.46 -3.15
CA ILE A 75 0.17 -15.47 -2.09
C ILE A 75 -0.49 -14.24 -2.66
N LYS A 76 -1.55 -13.72 -2.05
CA LYS A 76 -2.22 -12.51 -2.56
C LYS A 76 -1.29 -11.29 -2.51
N LYS A 77 -1.45 -10.36 -3.46
CA LYS A 77 -0.67 -9.11 -3.49
C LYS A 77 -0.96 -8.24 -2.27
N GLY A 78 -0.10 -7.24 -2.04
CA GLY A 78 -0.39 -6.18 -1.07
C GLY A 78 -1.58 -5.32 -1.49
N GLY A 79 -2.02 -4.46 -0.57
CA GLY A 79 -3.11 -3.52 -0.79
C GLY A 79 -2.72 -2.45 -1.79
N GLU A 80 -3.68 -2.03 -2.60
CA GLU A 80 -3.49 -0.95 -3.55
C GLU A 80 -3.50 0.42 -2.87
N SER A 81 -2.89 1.40 -3.55
CA SER A 81 -2.88 2.79 -3.09
C SER A 81 -4.11 3.55 -3.58
N THR A 82 -4.58 4.48 -2.75
CA THR A 82 -5.59 5.48 -3.13
C THR A 82 -4.91 6.75 -3.57
N GLU A 83 -5.30 7.30 -4.72
CA GLU A 83 -4.56 8.40 -5.36
C GLU A 83 -5.43 9.34 -6.21
N ILE A 84 -4.92 10.56 -6.35
CA ILE A 84 -5.43 11.61 -7.23
C ILE A 84 -4.40 11.88 -8.32
N ARG A 85 -4.85 11.99 -9.58
CA ARG A 85 -4.04 12.23 -10.76
C ARG A 85 -4.54 13.41 -11.59
N LEU A 86 -3.63 14.08 -12.28
CA LEU A 86 -3.94 15.15 -13.25
C LEU A 86 -4.29 14.61 -14.64
N LYS A 87 -3.80 13.42 -15.00
CA LYS A 87 -4.08 12.78 -16.28
C LYS A 87 -4.61 11.36 -16.06
N LYS A 88 -5.64 10.99 -16.84
CA LYS A 88 -6.19 9.63 -16.80
C LYS A 88 -5.10 8.64 -17.19
N ASN A 89 -4.98 7.52 -16.47
CA ASN A 89 -4.03 6.43 -16.71
C ASN A 89 -2.52 6.75 -16.56
N ASP A 90 -2.12 8.02 -16.50
CA ASP A 90 -0.71 8.39 -16.29
C ASP A 90 -0.32 8.33 -14.81
N ILE A 91 0.53 7.35 -14.48
CA ILE A 91 1.01 7.12 -13.11
C ILE A 91 2.00 8.18 -12.63
N HIS A 92 2.61 8.97 -13.52
CA HIS A 92 3.52 10.05 -13.16
C HIS A 92 2.75 11.35 -12.86
N SER A 93 1.48 11.44 -13.24
CA SER A 93 0.61 12.59 -12.97
C SER A 93 -0.04 12.58 -11.58
N ARG A 94 0.40 11.69 -10.69
CA ARG A 94 -0.12 11.54 -9.32
C ARG A 94 0.28 12.73 -8.47
N ILE A 95 -0.70 13.35 -7.80
CA ILE A 95 -0.51 14.53 -6.93
C ILE A 95 -0.79 14.23 -5.47
N LEU A 96 -1.43 13.10 -5.17
CA LEU A 96 -1.64 12.59 -3.83
C LEU A 96 -1.69 11.07 -3.90
N VAL A 97 -1.02 10.40 -2.98
CA VAL A 97 -1.02 8.93 -2.83
C VAL A 97 -1.07 8.56 -1.36
N ALA A 98 -2.10 7.81 -0.96
CA ALA A 98 -2.16 7.10 0.30
C ALA A 98 -1.77 5.63 0.06
N GLY A 99 -0.62 5.23 0.59
CA GLY A 99 -0.04 3.91 0.33
C GLY A 99 -0.85 2.77 0.94
N GLY A 100 -0.92 1.66 0.22
CA GLY A 100 -1.53 0.41 0.69
C GLY A 100 -0.61 -0.39 1.61
N GLY A 101 -1.19 -1.30 2.38
CA GLY A 101 -0.45 -2.18 3.29
C GLY A 101 0.12 -3.41 2.60
N GLY A 102 1.20 -3.97 3.15
CA GLY A 102 1.77 -5.23 2.68
C GLY A 102 0.92 -6.44 3.05
N SER A 103 0.92 -7.46 2.21
CA SER A 103 0.28 -8.76 2.47
C SER A 103 1.11 -9.64 3.39
N VAL A 104 0.55 -10.78 3.78
CA VAL A 104 1.22 -11.78 4.61
C VAL A 104 1.73 -12.96 3.78
N GLY A 105 2.83 -13.58 4.21
CA GLY A 105 3.35 -14.82 3.65
C GLY A 105 2.47 -16.05 3.92
N GLY A 106 2.91 -17.19 3.42
CA GLY A 106 2.09 -18.37 3.18
C GLY A 106 2.06 -19.46 4.23
N TYR A 107 2.85 -19.43 5.30
CA TYR A 107 2.90 -20.56 6.25
C TYR A 107 2.29 -20.22 7.61
N ASN A 108 1.62 -21.23 8.18
CA ASN A 108 1.40 -21.31 9.61
C ASN A 108 2.79 -21.35 10.26
N GLY A 109 3.16 -20.35 11.04
CA GLY A 109 4.24 -20.46 12.04
C GLY A 109 3.88 -21.46 13.16
N GLY A 110 3.23 -22.57 12.80
CA GLY A 110 2.65 -23.57 13.68
C GLY A 110 3.40 -24.91 13.68
N SER A 111 4.39 -25.12 12.80
CA SER A 111 5.25 -26.31 12.90
C SER A 111 6.61 -26.02 13.54
N TYR A 112 6.95 -24.74 13.78
CA TYR A 112 8.10 -24.33 14.57
C TYR A 112 7.60 -23.45 15.72
N GLY A 113 7.47 -24.04 16.90
CA GLY A 113 6.76 -23.50 18.05
C GLY A 113 7.06 -22.03 18.41
N ASN A 114 6.05 -21.36 18.96
CA ASN A 114 6.13 -20.08 19.69
C ASN A 114 6.58 -18.82 18.93
N ASN A 115 6.74 -18.82 17.60
CA ASN A 115 7.06 -17.57 16.88
C ASN A 115 5.81 -16.70 16.62
N PRO A 116 5.94 -15.36 16.67
CA PRO A 116 4.83 -14.45 16.37
C PRO A 116 4.34 -14.64 14.93
N LYS A 117 3.02 -14.57 14.74
CA LYS A 117 2.37 -14.63 13.42
C LYS A 117 3.00 -13.61 12.47
N PRO A 118 3.27 -13.96 11.19
CA PRO A 118 3.84 -13.03 10.24
C PRO A 118 2.93 -11.81 10.06
N LYS A 119 3.53 -10.62 9.99
CA LYS A 119 2.79 -9.35 9.93
C LYS A 119 3.22 -8.50 8.75
N GLY A 120 2.26 -8.12 7.90
CA GLY A 120 2.48 -7.18 6.82
C GLY A 120 2.79 -5.76 7.33
N GLY A 121 3.57 -5.02 6.55
CA GLY A 121 3.97 -3.65 6.81
C GLY A 121 2.83 -2.68 6.51
N SER A 122 2.63 -1.71 7.39
CA SER A 122 1.59 -0.71 7.21
C SER A 122 1.92 0.27 6.08
N GLY A 123 0.92 0.66 5.30
CA GLY A 123 1.01 1.73 4.32
C GLY A 123 1.46 3.05 4.96
N GLY A 124 2.07 3.92 4.17
CA GLY A 124 2.87 5.05 4.64
C GLY A 124 4.36 4.70 4.82
N GLY A 125 4.84 3.62 4.19
CA GLY A 125 6.27 3.26 4.13
C GLY A 125 6.83 2.49 5.32
N LYS A 126 6.00 1.75 6.08
CA LYS A 126 6.46 0.99 7.25
C LYS A 126 6.95 -0.41 6.85
N LYS A 127 8.01 -0.87 7.53
CA LYS A 127 8.50 -2.25 7.46
C LYS A 127 7.48 -3.26 8.03
N GLY A 128 7.50 -4.49 7.50
CA GLY A 128 6.75 -5.64 8.03
C GLY A 128 7.27 -6.10 9.41
N GLY A 129 6.48 -6.90 10.12
CA GLY A 129 6.83 -7.44 11.45
C GLY A 129 7.50 -8.82 11.40
N SER A 130 8.19 -9.16 12.49
CA SER A 130 9.22 -10.21 12.61
C SER A 130 8.75 -11.65 12.40
N SER A 131 9.17 -12.24 11.29
CA SER A 131 9.83 -13.54 11.25
C SER A 131 10.69 -13.56 9.98
N SER A 132 12.00 -13.37 10.13
CA SER A 132 13.00 -13.54 9.06
C SER A 132 12.80 -12.76 7.77
N GLY A 133 12.34 -11.49 7.83
CA GLY A 133 12.13 -10.64 6.66
C GLY A 133 11.41 -9.32 6.94
N GLY A 134 12.13 -8.25 7.25
CA GLY A 134 11.48 -6.95 7.49
C GLY A 134 11.06 -6.33 6.16
N GLY A 135 9.76 -6.13 5.88
CA GLY A 135 9.30 -5.51 4.63
C GLY A 135 10.00 -4.18 4.28
N GLY A 136 10.19 -3.90 3.00
CA GLY A 136 10.98 -2.76 2.54
C GLY A 136 10.33 -1.39 2.75
N GLY A 137 11.17 -0.36 2.92
CA GLY A 137 10.78 1.05 2.87
C GLY A 137 11.03 1.65 1.47
N GLN A 138 10.92 2.98 1.33
CA GLN A 138 11.02 3.69 0.05
C GLN A 138 12.29 3.38 -0.77
N ASN A 139 13.42 3.17 -0.10
CA ASN A 139 14.73 3.05 -0.76
C ASN A 139 15.39 1.67 -0.58
N ASN A 140 14.82 0.81 0.27
CA ASN A 140 15.42 -0.47 0.61
C ASN A 140 14.37 -1.58 0.63
N GLY A 141 14.70 -2.66 -0.08
CA GLY A 141 14.05 -3.96 -0.01
C GLY A 141 13.89 -4.48 1.40
N GLY A 142 12.99 -5.45 1.57
CA GLY A 142 12.92 -6.17 2.81
C GLY A 142 14.08 -7.14 2.95
N ILE A 143 14.74 -7.16 4.10
CA ILE A 143 15.92 -8.01 4.36
C ILE A 143 15.52 -9.17 5.28
N ALA A 144 15.89 -10.40 4.90
CA ALA A 144 15.75 -11.60 5.72
C ALA A 144 16.80 -11.64 6.83
N GLU A 145 16.38 -11.79 8.09
CA GLU A 145 17.32 -11.93 9.21
C GLU A 145 17.85 -13.36 9.44
N LYS A 146 17.20 -14.42 8.90
CA LYS A 146 17.45 -15.79 9.42
C LYS A 146 17.90 -16.88 8.43
N TYR A 147 17.77 -16.72 7.11
CA TYR A 147 18.23 -17.75 6.16
C TYR A 147 18.98 -17.11 4.99
N SER A 148 20.28 -17.41 4.91
CA SER A 148 21.29 -17.17 3.84
C SER A 148 21.17 -15.91 2.97
N SER A 149 22.31 -15.36 2.58
CA SER A 149 22.42 -14.24 1.61
C SER A 149 21.71 -14.46 0.25
N LYS A 150 21.18 -15.65 -0.03
CA LYS A 150 20.44 -16.03 -1.24
C LYS A 150 18.93 -15.70 -1.18
N CYS A 151 18.36 -15.49 0.01
CA CYS A 151 16.92 -15.27 0.17
C CYS A 151 16.59 -13.81 0.47
N LYS A 152 16.31 -13.03 -0.58
CA LYS A 152 15.98 -11.59 -0.46
C LYS A 152 14.62 -11.29 -1.07
N GLY A 153 13.82 -10.50 -0.36
CA GLY A 153 12.55 -10.00 -0.86
C GLY A 153 12.81 -9.03 -2.01
N LYS A 154 12.07 -9.17 -3.11
CA LYS A 154 12.16 -8.22 -4.22
C LYS A 154 11.68 -6.85 -3.77
N ASN A 155 12.46 -5.83 -4.10
CA ASN A 155 12.11 -4.43 -3.86
C ASN A 155 10.79 -4.09 -4.55
N GLY A 156 10.00 -3.23 -3.91
CA GLY A 156 8.96 -2.50 -4.62
C GLY A 156 9.59 -1.52 -5.60
N LYS A 157 8.77 -1.03 -6.53
CA LYS A 157 9.15 -0.02 -7.53
C LYS A 157 8.21 1.18 -7.38
N PHE A 158 8.44 2.21 -8.18
CA PHE A 158 7.43 3.27 -8.33
C PHE A 158 6.08 2.63 -8.61
N LYS A 159 5.05 3.02 -7.85
CA LYS A 159 3.69 2.45 -7.84
C LYS A 159 3.56 1.02 -7.30
N TYR A 160 4.40 0.09 -7.76
CA TYR A 160 4.15 -1.34 -7.58
C TYR A 160 4.87 -1.92 -6.36
N GLY A 161 4.13 -2.70 -5.55
CA GLY A 161 4.71 -3.49 -4.48
C GLY A 161 5.64 -4.59 -4.99
N GLY A 162 6.59 -5.00 -4.16
CA GLY A 162 7.50 -6.09 -4.42
C GLY A 162 6.76 -7.43 -4.41
N VAL A 163 7.06 -8.27 -5.38
CA VAL A 163 6.49 -9.61 -5.53
C VAL A 163 7.37 -10.61 -4.79
N GLY A 164 6.78 -11.46 -3.95
CA GLY A 164 7.51 -12.53 -3.26
C GLY A 164 8.21 -13.47 -4.25
N ASP A 165 9.43 -13.90 -3.92
CA ASP A 165 10.14 -14.93 -4.68
C ASP A 165 9.76 -16.34 -4.19
N ASN A 166 9.65 -17.29 -5.12
CA ASN A 166 9.33 -18.70 -4.84
C ASN A 166 10.54 -19.48 -4.33
N ILE A 167 11.76 -18.98 -4.55
CA ILE A 167 13.01 -19.69 -4.23
C ILE A 167 13.18 -19.91 -2.72
N CYS A 168 12.58 -19.06 -1.88
CA CYS A 168 12.78 -19.06 -0.42
C CYS A 168 11.45 -19.05 0.35
N GLY A 169 10.50 -19.87 -0.10
CA GLY A 169 9.20 -20.03 0.54
C GLY A 169 8.17 -18.97 0.15
N CYS A 170 6.93 -19.19 0.60
CA CYS A 170 5.78 -18.36 0.24
C CYS A 170 5.80 -17.04 1.03
N ASN A 171 6.22 -15.94 0.40
CA ASN A 171 6.47 -14.66 1.06
C ASN A 171 5.38 -13.62 0.81
N GLY A 172 5.13 -12.75 1.80
CA GLY A 172 4.18 -11.65 1.65
C GLY A 172 4.66 -10.64 0.61
N SER A 173 3.76 -10.25 -0.29
CA SER A 173 3.96 -9.16 -1.25
C SER A 173 3.82 -7.79 -0.61
N GLY A 174 4.59 -6.82 -1.10
CA GLY A 174 4.50 -5.43 -0.63
C GLY A 174 3.25 -4.69 -1.14
N GLY A 175 2.83 -3.65 -0.41
CA GLY A 175 1.71 -2.78 -0.79
C GLY A 175 2.10 -1.73 -1.82
N GLU A 176 1.13 -1.24 -2.60
CA GLU A 176 1.31 -0.15 -3.56
C GLU A 176 1.49 1.20 -2.86
N GLY A 177 2.11 2.17 -3.55
CA GLY A 177 2.30 3.51 -3.01
C GLY A 177 2.90 4.46 -4.03
N TRP A 178 3.46 5.57 -3.56
CA TRP A 178 4.33 6.37 -4.43
C TRP A 178 5.54 5.52 -4.86
N TYR A 179 6.20 4.94 -3.86
CA TYR A 179 7.04 3.75 -3.99
C TYR A 179 6.35 2.59 -3.29
N GLY A 180 6.28 1.44 -3.95
CA GLY A 180 5.72 0.23 -3.35
C GLY A 180 6.63 -0.33 -2.27
N GLY A 181 6.04 -0.98 -1.28
CA GLY A 181 6.78 -1.72 -0.27
C GLY A 181 7.44 -2.95 -0.89
N ALA A 182 8.53 -3.43 -0.33
CA ALA A 182 9.15 -4.68 -0.82
C ALA A 182 8.38 -5.92 -0.35
N SER A 183 8.64 -7.06 -0.98
CA SER A 183 8.17 -8.34 -0.43
C SER A 183 8.94 -8.73 0.84
N GLY A 184 8.35 -9.63 1.61
CA GLY A 184 8.99 -10.30 2.73
C GLY A 184 9.89 -11.44 2.25
N THR A 185 10.45 -12.17 3.22
CA THR A 185 11.30 -13.35 3.03
C THR A 185 10.94 -14.42 4.05
N ASN A 186 11.23 -15.68 3.74
CA ASN A 186 10.90 -16.88 4.52
C ASN A 186 9.65 -16.71 5.41
N GLU A 187 8.48 -16.75 4.80
CA GLU A 187 7.16 -16.69 5.46
C GLU A 187 6.80 -15.33 6.07
N GLY A 188 7.68 -14.33 5.95
CA GLY A 188 7.48 -12.96 6.43
C GLY A 188 6.45 -12.16 5.62
N GLY A 189 5.93 -11.09 6.24
CA GLY A 189 5.03 -10.15 5.59
C GLY A 189 5.75 -9.14 4.69
N GLY A 190 5.08 -8.69 3.63
CA GLY A 190 5.59 -7.62 2.76
C GLY A 190 5.53 -6.24 3.42
N GLY A 191 6.31 -5.28 2.97
CA GLY A 191 6.30 -3.89 3.42
C GLY A 191 5.09 -3.10 2.89
N GLY A 192 4.70 -2.03 3.57
CA GLY A 192 3.65 -1.14 3.08
C GLY A 192 4.19 -0.10 2.11
N GLY A 193 3.40 0.28 1.10
CA GLY A 193 3.79 1.32 0.16
C GLY A 193 3.78 2.71 0.77
N SER A 194 4.58 3.61 0.21
CA SER A 194 4.72 4.97 0.71
C SER A 194 3.61 5.90 0.25
N SER A 195 3.42 6.97 1.00
CA SER A 195 2.53 8.08 0.63
C SER A 195 3.28 9.21 -0.06
N TYR A 196 2.54 10.06 -0.77
CA TYR A 196 3.06 11.26 -1.44
C TYR A 196 1.98 12.34 -1.49
N VAL A 197 2.41 13.61 -1.45
CA VAL A 197 1.61 14.79 -1.76
C VAL A 197 2.48 15.74 -2.56
N ILE A 198 1.92 16.34 -3.61
CA ILE A 198 2.62 17.28 -4.48
C ILE A 198 3.13 18.51 -3.69
N PRO A 199 4.35 19.00 -3.95
CA PRO A 199 4.84 20.24 -3.35
C PRO A 199 3.90 21.42 -3.56
N GLY A 200 3.81 22.31 -2.55
CA GLY A 200 2.93 23.48 -2.57
C GLY A 200 1.51 23.22 -2.03
N SER A 201 1.21 21.99 -1.62
CA SER A 201 0.01 21.65 -0.83
C SER A 201 0.15 22.11 0.63
N LEU A 202 -0.97 22.29 1.33
CA LEU A 202 -1.03 22.75 2.72
C LEU A 202 -1.59 21.66 3.65
N ASP A 203 -1.41 21.84 4.96
CA ASP A 203 -1.98 20.98 6.02
C ASP A 203 -1.74 19.47 5.83
N ILE A 204 -0.54 19.14 5.35
CA ILE A 204 -0.17 17.79 4.96
C ILE A 204 0.05 16.93 6.22
N LYS A 205 -0.69 15.82 6.32
CA LYS A 205 -0.50 14.81 7.36
C LYS A 205 -0.48 13.41 6.75
N HIS A 206 0.61 12.70 7.00
CA HIS A 206 0.75 11.28 6.67
C HIS A 206 0.60 10.46 7.94
N ILE A 207 -0.31 9.49 7.95
CA ILE A 207 -0.43 8.53 9.06
C ILE A 207 -0.34 7.11 8.51
N LYS A 208 0.47 6.29 9.17
CA LYS A 208 0.68 4.89 8.79
C LYS A 208 -0.29 3.97 9.52
N GLY A 209 -0.75 2.92 8.83
CA GLY A 209 -1.38 1.76 9.44
C GLY A 209 -2.73 2.01 10.12
N ILE A 210 -3.60 2.78 9.47
CA ILE A 210 -4.94 3.09 9.97
C ILE A 210 -5.99 2.16 9.34
N ASN A 211 -5.98 2.03 8.01
CA ASN A 211 -7.11 1.46 7.29
C ASN A 211 -7.00 -0.06 7.18
N ASP A 212 -8.05 -0.78 7.60
CA ASP A 212 -8.12 -2.25 7.58
C ASP A 212 -9.13 -2.79 6.55
N ASP A 213 -9.53 -1.93 5.61
CA ASP A 213 -10.46 -2.25 4.54
C ASP A 213 -9.87 -1.83 3.17
N ASN A 214 -10.68 -1.88 2.12
CA ASN A 214 -10.48 -1.12 0.90
C ASN A 214 -10.23 0.36 1.20
N GLY A 215 -9.57 1.03 0.27
CA GLY A 215 -9.37 2.46 0.34
C GLY A 215 -10.68 3.24 0.32
N ILE A 216 -10.57 4.48 0.75
CA ILE A 216 -11.63 5.49 0.66
C ILE A 216 -10.98 6.84 0.41
N LEU A 217 -11.62 7.68 -0.40
CA LEU A 217 -11.19 9.06 -0.62
C LEU A 217 -12.38 10.01 -0.41
N ILE A 218 -12.16 11.04 0.41
CA ILE A 218 -13.14 12.08 0.70
C ILE A 218 -12.55 13.41 0.26
N ILE A 219 -13.30 14.13 -0.57
CA ILE A 219 -12.96 15.50 -1.00
C ILE A 219 -13.99 16.46 -0.42
N PHE A 220 -13.52 17.49 0.27
CA PHE A 220 -14.33 18.65 0.66
C PHE A 220 -14.04 19.83 -0.26
N TYR A 221 -15.10 20.52 -0.69
CA TYR A 221 -15.06 21.58 -1.70
C TYR A 221 -16.26 22.53 -1.60
#